data_AF-A0A7K6VWS5-F1
#
_entry.id   AF-A0A7K6VWS5-F1
#
_cell.length_a   1.000
_cell.length_b   1.000
_cell.length_c   1.000
_cell.angle_alpha   90.00
_cell.angle_beta   90.00
_cell.angle_gamma   90.00
#
_symmetry.space_group_name_H-M   'P 1'
#
loop_
_entity.id
_entity.type
_entity.pdbx_description
1 polymer ?
#
loop_
_entity_poly.entity_id
_entity_poly.type
_entity_poly.pdbx_seq_one_letter_code
_entity_poly.pdbx_strand_id
1 'polypeptide(L)'
;TVQVPVYSEQEYQMYLHDDAWTKAETDHLFDLARRFDLRFVVIHDRYDHQQFKKRSVEDLKERYYHICAKLANIRAAPGTDLKIPVFDAGHERRRKEQLERLYNRTPEQVAEEEYLIQELRKIETRKKEREKRTQDLQKLITAADTTTEQRRAERKAPKKKLPQKKETEKPAVPETAGIKFPDFKSAGVTLRSQRMKLPSSVGQKKIKALEQMLMELGVDLNPMPTEEIVQMFNELRSDLVLLYELKQAFANCEYELQMLRHRYEALAKAGSIGPLSAEGAHPDGQAGLGIEESKGDAKDQIIDVVGAPLTPNSVRRKVGGAEQGALRSPTQMP
;
A
#
# COMPACT_ATOMS: atom_id res chain seq x y z
N THR A 1 26.91 31.83 6.64
CA THR A 1 27.90 31.45 5.62
C THR A 1 28.33 30.02 5.88
N VAL A 2 28.41 29.18 4.85
CA VAL A 2 28.87 27.80 5.01
C VAL A 2 30.39 27.82 5.19
N GLN A 3 30.91 27.17 6.23
CA GLN A 3 32.35 27.12 6.46
C GLN A 3 33.00 26.13 5.49
N VAL A 4 33.98 26.62 4.73
CA VAL A 4 34.81 25.79 3.83
C VAL A 4 35.90 25.11 4.67
N PRO A 5 36.03 23.76 4.62
CA PRO A 5 37.08 23.07 5.35
C PRO A 5 38.48 23.57 4.99
N VAL A 6 39.37 23.52 5.97
CA VAL A 6 40.81 23.70 5.78
C VAL A 6 41.46 22.37 6.08
N TYR A 7 42.36 21.94 5.20
CA TYR A 7 43.18 20.73 5.38
C TYR A 7 44.64 21.13 5.56
N SER A 8 45.38 20.33 6.33
CA SER A 8 46.82 20.46 6.48
C SER A 8 47.57 19.81 5.31
N GLU A 9 48.86 20.14 5.17
CA GLU A 9 49.75 19.50 4.20
C GLU A 9 49.80 17.98 4.40
N GLN A 10 49.82 17.53 5.66
CA GLN A 10 49.85 16.12 6.03
C GLN A 10 48.54 15.41 5.61
N GLU A 11 47.39 16.02 5.87
CA GLU A 11 46.09 15.47 5.44
C GLU A 11 46.02 15.36 3.93
N TYR A 12 46.53 16.36 3.20
CA TYR A 12 46.58 16.32 1.75
C TYR A 12 47.41 15.14 1.24
N GLN A 13 48.65 15.03 1.72
CA GLN A 13 49.59 14.02 1.28
C GLN A 13 49.11 12.60 1.58
N MET A 14 48.49 12.38 2.73
CA MET A 14 48.04 11.05 3.15
C MET A 14 46.72 10.62 2.51
N TYR A 15 45.75 11.54 2.36
CA TYR A 15 44.37 11.15 2.08
C TYR A 15 43.75 11.82 0.85
N LEU A 16 44.23 12.99 0.43
CA LEU A 16 43.57 13.82 -0.58
C LEU A 16 44.26 13.82 -1.95
N HIS A 17 45.36 13.07 -2.12
CA HIS A 17 46.02 12.89 -3.41
C HIS A 17 45.05 12.31 -4.46
N ASP A 18 45.26 12.69 -5.72
CA ASP A 18 44.46 12.29 -6.87
C ASP A 18 45.28 12.52 -8.14
N ASP A 19 45.37 11.50 -9.00
CA ASP A 19 46.22 11.53 -10.20
C ASP A 19 45.81 12.62 -11.19
N ALA A 20 44.53 13.00 -11.18
CA ALA A 20 43.98 14.00 -12.07
C ALA A 20 44.00 15.41 -11.48
N TRP A 21 44.38 15.59 -10.21
CA TRP A 21 44.33 16.87 -9.48
C TRP A 21 45.61 17.16 -8.71
N THR A 22 46.25 18.28 -9.03
CA THR A 22 47.42 18.73 -8.27
C THR A 22 47.02 19.41 -6.97
N LYS A 23 47.97 19.51 -6.04
CA LYS A 23 47.75 20.25 -4.78
C LYS A 23 47.47 21.73 -5.05
N ALA A 24 48.25 22.36 -5.91
CA ALA A 24 48.05 23.76 -6.29
C ALA A 24 46.66 24.01 -6.89
N GLU A 25 46.17 23.09 -7.75
CA GLU A 25 44.82 23.17 -8.32
C GLU A 25 43.74 23.01 -7.23
N THR A 26 43.95 22.07 -6.30
CA THR A 26 43.01 21.85 -5.19
C THR A 26 42.98 23.05 -4.23
N ASP A 27 44.14 23.62 -3.90
CA ASP A 27 44.28 24.79 -3.04
C ASP A 27 43.58 26.00 -3.68
N HIS A 28 43.74 26.18 -5.00
CA HIS A 28 43.05 27.21 -5.78
C HIS A 28 41.53 27.05 -5.74
N LEU A 29 41.02 25.83 -5.94
CA LEU A 29 39.59 25.55 -5.81
C LEU A 29 39.05 25.92 -4.42
N PHE A 30 39.79 25.58 -3.35
CA PHE A 30 39.39 25.88 -1.98
C PHE A 30 39.49 27.39 -1.64
N ASP A 31 40.43 28.12 -2.23
CA ASP A 31 40.49 29.59 -2.14
C ASP A 31 39.24 30.23 -2.78
N LEU A 32 38.93 29.85 -4.01
CA LEU A 32 37.74 30.35 -4.71
C LEU A 32 36.44 29.96 -3.99
N ALA A 33 36.38 28.75 -3.43
CA ALA A 33 35.26 28.29 -2.62
C ALA A 33 34.99 29.21 -1.40
N ARG A 34 36.05 29.67 -0.73
CA ARG A 34 35.96 30.63 0.39
C ARG A 34 35.56 32.02 -0.08
N ARG A 35 36.20 32.52 -1.15
CA ARG A 35 35.98 33.89 -1.65
C ARG A 35 34.60 34.10 -2.27
N PHE A 36 33.99 33.03 -2.80
CA PHE A 36 32.71 33.09 -3.51
C PHE A 36 31.60 32.28 -2.85
N ASP A 37 31.71 31.97 -1.55
CA ASP A 37 30.68 31.30 -0.74
C ASP A 37 30.09 30.05 -1.43
N LEU A 38 30.95 29.19 -1.98
CA LEU A 38 30.56 27.96 -2.70
C LEU A 38 29.63 28.17 -3.91
N ARG A 39 29.58 29.37 -4.49
CA ARG A 39 28.85 29.64 -5.73
C ARG A 39 29.62 29.06 -6.92
N PHE A 40 29.48 27.76 -7.15
CA PHE A 40 30.26 27.01 -8.14
C PHE A 40 30.20 27.55 -9.57
N VAL A 41 29.12 28.21 -9.97
CA VAL A 41 29.03 28.89 -11.28
C VAL A 41 30.04 30.05 -11.37
N VAL A 42 30.16 30.83 -10.29
CA VAL A 42 31.14 31.93 -10.18
C VAL A 42 32.56 31.39 -10.05
N ILE A 43 32.75 30.32 -9.27
CA ILE A 43 34.05 29.66 -9.12
C ILE A 43 34.55 29.16 -10.48
N HIS A 44 33.68 28.51 -11.27
CA HIS A 44 34.02 28.03 -12.60
C HIS A 44 34.35 29.16 -13.58
N ASP A 45 33.60 30.26 -13.54
CA ASP A 45 33.87 31.48 -14.34
C ASP A 45 35.24 32.09 -13.99
N ARG A 46 35.60 32.14 -12.70
CA ARG A 46 36.85 32.71 -12.20
C ARG A 46 37.99 31.71 -12.07
N TYR A 47 37.81 30.50 -12.60
CA TYR A 47 38.81 29.45 -12.52
C TYR A 47 40.02 29.79 -13.39
N ASP A 48 41.23 29.43 -12.94
CA ASP A 48 42.45 29.75 -13.68
C ASP A 48 42.69 28.69 -14.76
N HIS A 49 42.04 28.89 -15.91
CA HIS A 49 42.15 28.03 -17.08
C HIS A 49 43.47 28.21 -17.85
N GLN A 50 44.36 29.12 -17.43
CA GLN A 50 45.69 29.26 -18.01
C GLN A 50 46.69 28.31 -17.34
N GLN A 51 46.62 28.23 -16.01
CA GLN A 51 47.49 27.36 -15.21
C GLN A 51 46.96 25.93 -15.11
N PHE A 52 45.62 25.76 -15.06
CA PHE A 52 44.99 24.48 -14.87
C PHE A 52 44.16 24.07 -16.09
N LYS A 53 43.93 22.77 -16.24
CA LYS A 53 43.08 22.26 -17.33
C LYS A 53 41.64 22.72 -17.14
N LYS A 54 40.90 22.81 -18.25
CA LYS A 54 39.47 23.13 -18.22
C LYS A 54 38.70 22.06 -17.45
N ARG A 55 37.88 22.50 -16.49
CA ARG A 55 37.02 21.67 -15.65
C ARG A 55 35.58 22.08 -15.84
N SER A 56 34.65 21.12 -15.84
CA SER A 56 33.23 21.44 -15.71
C SER A 56 32.89 21.83 -14.26
N VAL A 57 31.74 22.49 -14.07
CA VAL A 57 31.21 22.83 -12.73
C VAL A 57 31.08 21.57 -11.87
N GLU A 58 30.69 20.47 -12.49
CA GLU A 58 30.45 19.17 -11.91
C GLU A 58 31.78 18.54 -11.44
N ASP A 59 32.87 18.69 -12.20
CA ASP A 59 34.20 18.22 -11.79
C ASP A 59 34.71 19.00 -10.56
N LEU A 60 34.48 20.32 -10.54
CA LEU A 60 34.87 21.16 -9.38
C LEU A 60 34.09 20.74 -8.13
N LYS A 61 32.78 20.50 -8.26
CA LYS A 61 31.93 20.01 -7.17
C LYS A 61 32.36 18.64 -6.68
N GLU A 62 32.60 17.71 -7.60
CA GLU A 62 33.05 16.35 -7.30
C GLU A 62 34.32 16.38 -6.45
N ARG A 63 35.34 17.11 -6.90
CA ARG A 63 36.59 17.26 -6.15
C ARG A 63 36.36 17.87 -4.76
N TYR A 64 35.60 18.96 -4.68
CA TYR A 64 35.32 19.65 -3.43
C TYR A 64 34.59 18.76 -2.42
N TYR A 65 33.48 18.14 -2.81
CA TYR A 65 32.66 17.33 -1.92
C TYR A 65 33.34 16.00 -1.56
N HIS A 66 34.13 15.41 -2.47
CA HIS A 66 34.96 14.25 -2.16
C HIS A 66 35.95 14.54 -1.05
N ILE A 67 36.65 15.69 -1.13
CA ILE A 67 37.56 16.12 -0.07
C ILE A 67 36.80 16.37 1.23
N CYS A 68 35.65 17.04 1.19
CA CYS A 68 34.82 17.28 2.38
C CYS A 68 34.42 15.97 3.07
N ALA A 69 33.97 14.98 2.30
CA ALA A 69 33.59 13.66 2.81
C ALA A 69 34.79 12.91 3.41
N LYS A 70 35.94 12.92 2.71
CA LYS A 70 37.19 12.33 3.22
C LYS A 70 37.63 12.98 4.53
N LEU A 71 37.65 14.31 4.59
CA LEU A 71 38.05 15.05 5.79
C LEU A 71 37.11 14.79 6.98
N ALA A 72 35.81 14.72 6.74
CA ALA A 72 34.84 14.40 7.77
C ALA A 72 35.02 12.97 8.31
N ASN A 73 35.31 12.00 7.44
CA ASN A 73 35.56 10.61 7.87
C ASN A 73 36.87 10.46 8.66
N ILE A 74 37.98 11.05 8.21
CA ILE A 74 39.26 10.92 8.93
C ILE A 74 39.27 11.66 10.28
N ARG A 75 38.44 12.70 10.43
CA ARG A 75 38.29 13.49 11.67
C ARG A 75 37.20 12.94 12.59
N ALA A 76 36.42 11.96 12.15
CA ALA A 76 35.42 11.30 12.97
C ALA A 76 36.07 10.47 14.08
N ALA A 77 35.38 10.31 15.21
CA ALA A 77 35.87 9.46 16.29
C ALA A 77 35.95 7.99 15.82
N PRO A 78 36.98 7.23 16.22
CA PRO A 78 37.12 5.83 15.86
C PRO A 78 35.84 5.04 16.16
N GLY A 79 35.29 4.35 15.14
CA GLY A 79 34.04 3.60 15.24
C GLY A 79 32.77 4.39 14.86
N THR A 80 32.88 5.68 14.51
CA THR A 80 31.76 6.46 13.98
C THR A 80 31.72 6.33 12.47
N ASP A 81 30.71 5.62 11.94
CA ASP A 81 30.47 5.55 10.49
C ASP A 81 29.55 6.70 10.06
N LEU A 82 30.14 7.75 9.46
CA LEU A 82 29.38 8.88 8.93
C LEU A 82 28.90 8.53 7.51
N LYS A 83 27.59 8.31 7.36
CA LYS A 83 26.94 8.19 6.06
C LYS A 83 26.82 9.55 5.38
N ILE A 84 27.93 10.08 4.89
CA ILE A 84 27.98 11.38 4.22
C ILE A 84 27.43 11.23 2.80
N PRO A 85 26.45 12.04 2.40
CA PRO A 85 25.94 12.04 1.03
C PRO A 85 27.07 12.33 0.04
N VAL A 86 27.29 11.42 -0.91
CA VAL A 86 28.29 11.57 -1.96
C VAL A 86 27.68 12.35 -3.12
N PHE A 87 28.40 13.35 -3.62
CA PHE A 87 27.99 14.07 -4.82
C PHE A 87 28.22 13.20 -6.06
N ASP A 88 27.14 12.77 -6.72
CA ASP A 88 27.20 12.01 -7.96
C ASP A 88 27.28 12.96 -9.17
N ALA A 89 28.50 13.26 -9.60
CA ALA A 89 28.74 14.10 -10.77
C ALA A 89 28.21 13.47 -12.07
N GLY A 90 28.20 12.14 -12.16
CA GLY A 90 27.64 11.44 -13.31
C GLY A 90 26.13 11.66 -13.43
N HIS A 91 25.41 11.57 -12.31
CA HIS A 91 23.99 11.89 -12.25
C HIS A 91 23.73 13.35 -12.62
N GLU A 92 24.48 14.30 -12.05
CA GLU A 92 24.26 15.72 -12.32
C GLU A 92 24.54 16.09 -13.78
N ARG A 93 25.60 15.53 -14.39
CA ARG A 93 25.86 15.70 -15.84
C ARG A 93 24.70 15.20 -16.69
N ARG A 94 24.21 13.97 -16.44
CA ARG A 94 23.06 13.40 -17.17
C ARG A 94 21.79 14.23 -16.98
N ARG A 95 21.54 14.73 -15.76
CA ARG A 95 20.40 15.59 -15.46
C ARG A 95 20.44 16.88 -16.27
N LYS A 96 21.60 17.52 -16.33
CA LYS A 96 21.82 18.75 -17.09
C LYS A 96 21.68 18.53 -18.59
N GLU A 97 22.23 17.45 -19.11
CA GLU A 97 22.10 17.07 -20.53
C GLU A 97 20.63 16.85 -20.93
N GLN A 98 19.84 16.19 -20.09
CA GLN A 98 18.39 16.02 -20.34
C GLN A 98 17.65 17.35 -20.36
N LEU A 99 17.97 18.25 -19.43
CA LEU A 99 17.36 19.58 -19.38
C LEU A 99 17.74 20.41 -20.60
N GLU A 100 18.99 20.34 -21.03
CA GLU A 100 19.49 21.02 -22.22
C GLU A 100 18.82 20.50 -23.49
N ARG A 101 18.59 19.19 -23.62
CA ARG A 101 17.80 18.62 -24.72
C ARG A 101 16.37 19.15 -24.75
N LEU A 102 15.73 19.28 -23.59
CA LEU A 102 14.38 19.85 -23.50
C LEU A 102 14.37 21.34 -23.84
N TYR A 103 15.35 22.08 -23.35
CA TYR A 103 15.48 23.52 -23.59
C TYR A 103 15.74 23.83 -25.07
N ASN A 104 16.55 23.02 -25.74
CA ASN A 104 16.90 23.17 -27.16
C ASN A 104 15.89 22.49 -28.11
N ARG A 105 14.74 22.03 -27.61
CA ARG A 105 13.73 21.36 -28.42
C ARG A 105 13.11 22.33 -29.42
N THR A 106 13.11 21.98 -30.69
CA THR A 106 12.52 22.84 -31.73
C THR A 106 11.01 22.66 -31.81
N PRO A 107 10.24 23.67 -32.26
CA PRO A 107 8.80 23.54 -32.46
C PRO A 107 8.40 22.38 -33.37
N GLU A 108 9.21 22.07 -34.40
CA GLU A 108 8.99 20.96 -35.32
C GLU A 108 9.10 19.60 -34.60
N GLN A 109 10.12 19.45 -33.74
CA GLN A 109 10.28 18.25 -32.91
C GLN A 109 9.11 18.07 -31.94
N VAL A 110 8.55 19.17 -31.43
CA VAL A 110 7.35 19.13 -30.58
C VAL A 110 6.16 18.60 -31.37
N ALA A 111 5.90 19.16 -32.54
CA ALA A 111 4.78 18.77 -33.39
C ALA A 111 4.90 17.30 -33.87
N GLU A 112 6.12 16.87 -34.22
CA GLU A 112 6.39 15.48 -34.61
C GLU A 112 6.14 14.52 -33.45
N GLU A 113 6.64 14.82 -32.25
CA GLU A 113 6.41 13.97 -31.07
C GLU A 113 4.93 13.89 -30.70
N GLU A 114 4.20 15.01 -30.77
CA GLU A 114 2.75 15.03 -30.56
C GLU A 114 2.01 14.15 -31.58
N TYR A 115 2.40 14.22 -32.85
CA TYR A 115 1.86 13.36 -33.89
C TYR A 115 2.15 11.87 -33.61
N LEU A 116 3.39 11.54 -33.24
CA LEU A 116 3.80 10.18 -32.88
C LEU A 116 3.04 9.65 -31.64
N ILE A 117 2.83 10.48 -30.62
CA ILE A 117 2.03 10.12 -29.44
C ILE A 117 0.59 9.82 -29.82
N GLN A 118 -0.01 10.63 -30.71
CA GLN A 118 -1.36 10.37 -31.20
C GLN A 118 -1.44 9.06 -31.98
N GLU A 119 -0.45 8.77 -32.82
CA GLU A 119 -0.42 7.54 -33.60
C GLU A 119 -0.20 6.31 -32.70
N LEU A 120 0.67 6.41 -31.70
CA LEU A 120 0.87 5.39 -30.68
C LEU A 120 -0.44 5.04 -29.97
N ARG A 121 -1.21 6.05 -29.52
CA ARG A 121 -2.52 5.85 -28.88
C ARG A 121 -3.52 5.14 -29.78
N LYS A 122 -3.53 5.45 -31.09
CA LYS A 122 -4.37 4.74 -32.06
C LYS A 122 -3.95 3.28 -32.18
N ILE A 123 -2.64 3.00 -32.24
CA ILE A 123 -2.11 1.63 -32.30
C ILE A 123 -2.47 0.84 -31.03
N GLU A 124 -2.31 1.44 -29.84
CA GLU A 124 -2.67 0.82 -28.57
C GLU A 124 -4.16 0.48 -28.51
N THR A 125 -5.02 1.38 -28.96
CA THR A 125 -6.48 1.17 -29.02
C THR A 125 -6.81 -0.02 -29.94
N ARG A 126 -6.25 -0.03 -31.16
CA ARG A 126 -6.42 -1.15 -32.11
C ARG A 126 -5.88 -2.47 -31.58
N LYS A 127 -4.76 -2.44 -30.84
CA LYS A 127 -4.18 -3.62 -30.20
C LYS A 127 -5.14 -4.17 -29.14
N LYS A 128 -5.69 -3.31 -28.28
CA LYS A 128 -6.66 -3.69 -27.24
C LYS A 128 -7.96 -4.25 -27.84
N GLU A 129 -8.45 -3.65 -28.92
CA GLU A 129 -9.62 -4.16 -29.64
C GLU A 129 -9.37 -5.55 -30.24
N ARG A 130 -8.22 -5.76 -30.89
CA ARG A 130 -7.84 -7.08 -31.41
C ARG A 130 -7.72 -8.11 -30.30
N GLU A 131 -7.07 -7.75 -29.20
CA GLU A 131 -6.91 -8.65 -28.04
C GLU A 131 -8.27 -9.03 -27.43
N LYS A 132 -9.21 -8.07 -27.31
CA LYS A 132 -10.57 -8.35 -26.89
C LYS A 132 -11.30 -9.29 -27.87
N ARG A 133 -11.21 -9.04 -29.18
CA ARG A 133 -11.82 -9.91 -30.20
C ARG A 133 -11.26 -11.33 -30.16
N THR A 134 -9.96 -11.49 -30.00
CA THR A 134 -9.32 -12.81 -29.85
C THR A 134 -9.79 -13.50 -28.57
N GLN A 135 -9.87 -12.79 -27.44
CA GLN A 135 -10.39 -13.35 -26.19
C GLN A 135 -11.85 -13.78 -26.31
N ASP A 136 -12.70 -12.97 -26.95
CA ASP A 136 -14.11 -13.29 -27.15
C ASP A 136 -14.26 -14.49 -28.10
N LEU A 137 -13.47 -14.57 -29.17
CA LEU A 137 -13.42 -15.74 -30.05
C LEU A 137 -12.97 -17.00 -29.32
N GLN A 138 -11.92 -16.90 -28.49
CA GLN A 138 -11.43 -18.01 -27.67
C GLN A 138 -12.53 -18.54 -26.73
N LYS A 139 -13.27 -17.64 -26.07
CA LYS A 139 -14.41 -18.01 -25.21
C LYS A 139 -15.51 -18.73 -25.99
N LEU A 140 -15.82 -18.28 -27.21
CA LEU A 140 -16.80 -18.95 -28.07
C LEU A 140 -16.34 -20.37 -28.44
N ILE A 141 -15.07 -20.55 -28.80
CA ILE A 141 -14.50 -21.88 -29.10
C ILE A 141 -14.60 -22.78 -27.86
N THR A 142 -14.18 -22.31 -26.69
CA THR A 142 -14.26 -23.08 -25.44
C THR A 142 -15.71 -23.43 -25.07
N ALA A 143 -16.67 -22.52 -25.29
CA ALA A 143 -18.09 -22.77 -25.07
C ALA A 143 -18.67 -23.82 -26.05
N ALA A 144 -18.22 -23.80 -27.31
CA ALA A 144 -18.61 -24.80 -28.31
C ALA A 144 -18.02 -26.18 -27.99
N ASP A 145 -16.76 -26.25 -27.56
CA ASP A 145 -16.10 -27.50 -27.15
C ASP A 145 -16.76 -28.12 -25.90
N THR A 146 -17.08 -27.30 -24.89
CA THR A 146 -17.82 -27.77 -23.69
C THR A 146 -19.22 -28.27 -24.03
N THR A 147 -19.94 -27.61 -24.94
CA THR A 147 -21.25 -28.07 -25.42
C THR A 147 -21.12 -29.40 -26.18
N THR A 148 -20.06 -29.57 -26.98
CA THR A 148 -19.77 -30.80 -27.73
C THR A 148 -19.41 -31.96 -26.81
N GLU A 149 -18.61 -31.70 -25.77
CA GLU A 149 -18.28 -32.68 -24.73
C GLU A 149 -19.51 -33.03 -23.86
N GLN A 150 -20.40 -32.09 -23.55
CA GLN A 150 -21.67 -32.38 -22.87
C GLN A 150 -22.57 -33.29 -23.72
N ARG A 151 -22.69 -33.03 -25.03
CA ARG A 151 -23.44 -33.92 -25.95
C ARG A 151 -22.78 -35.30 -26.10
N ARG A 152 -21.46 -35.40 -26.00
CA ARG A 152 -20.73 -36.68 -25.97
C ARG A 152 -20.92 -37.42 -24.64
N ALA A 153 -20.99 -36.70 -23.53
CA ALA A 153 -21.28 -37.24 -22.20
C ALA A 153 -22.74 -37.72 -22.09
N GLU A 154 -23.71 -37.05 -22.71
CA GLU A 154 -25.11 -37.52 -22.78
C GLU A 154 -25.28 -38.82 -23.58
N ARG A 155 -24.40 -39.09 -24.56
CA ARG A 155 -24.34 -40.38 -25.27
C ARG A 155 -23.73 -41.53 -24.46
N LYS A 156 -23.16 -41.26 -23.29
CA LYS A 156 -22.72 -42.28 -22.33
C LYS A 156 -23.38 -42.03 -20.98
N ALA A 157 -24.54 -42.66 -20.76
CA ALA A 157 -25.24 -42.64 -19.48
C ALA A 157 -24.28 -42.90 -18.30
N PRO A 158 -24.17 -42.01 -17.30
CA PRO A 158 -23.29 -42.22 -16.16
C PRO A 158 -24.02 -43.01 -15.07
N LYS A 159 -23.48 -44.17 -14.72
CA LYS A 159 -23.75 -44.81 -13.42
C LYS A 159 -23.24 -43.85 -12.32
N LYS A 160 -24.12 -43.52 -11.38
CA LYS A 160 -23.85 -42.73 -10.16
C LYS A 160 -22.55 -43.20 -9.48
N LYS A 161 -21.63 -42.27 -9.25
CA LYS A 161 -20.68 -42.31 -8.13
C LYS A 161 -20.70 -40.97 -7.41
N LEU A 162 -20.85 -41.03 -6.10
CA LEU A 162 -20.87 -39.88 -5.19
C LEU A 162 -19.55 -39.10 -5.25
N PRO A 163 -19.56 -37.77 -5.06
CA PRO A 163 -18.34 -37.01 -4.88
C PRO A 163 -17.81 -37.20 -3.45
N GLN A 164 -16.62 -37.77 -3.33
CA GLN A 164 -15.80 -37.65 -2.13
C GLN A 164 -15.24 -36.23 -2.07
N LYS A 165 -15.66 -35.47 -1.05
CA LYS A 165 -15.10 -34.19 -0.68
C LYS A 165 -13.72 -34.47 -0.04
N LYS A 166 -12.64 -34.10 -0.73
CA LYS A 166 -11.29 -34.09 -0.16
C LYS A 166 -11.06 -32.70 0.40
N GLU A 167 -11.31 -32.53 1.70
CA GLU A 167 -10.86 -31.33 2.42
C GLU A 167 -9.34 -31.37 2.47
N THR A 168 -8.73 -30.38 1.83
CA THR A 168 -7.31 -30.06 2.01
C THR A 168 -7.28 -28.99 3.08
N GLU A 169 -7.03 -29.39 4.33
CA GLU A 169 -6.62 -28.46 5.37
C GLU A 169 -5.33 -27.79 4.90
N LYS A 170 -5.38 -26.46 4.76
CA LYS A 170 -4.18 -25.63 4.79
C LYS A 170 -3.98 -25.15 6.23
N PRO A 171 -2.74 -25.14 6.75
CA PRO A 171 -2.46 -24.62 8.07
C PRO A 171 -2.80 -23.13 8.13
N ALA A 172 -3.59 -22.75 9.13
CA ALA A 172 -3.93 -21.37 9.43
C ALA A 172 -2.72 -20.68 10.06
N VAL A 173 -1.96 -19.97 9.23
CA VAL A 173 -1.29 -18.74 9.66
C VAL A 173 -2.18 -17.61 9.16
N PRO A 174 -2.69 -16.69 10.00
CA PRO A 174 -3.42 -15.53 9.51
C PRO A 174 -2.43 -14.70 8.70
N GLU A 175 -2.50 -14.85 7.39
CA GLU A 175 -1.79 -14.00 6.44
C GLU A 175 -2.20 -12.55 6.76
N THR A 176 -1.20 -11.71 7.04
CA THR A 176 -1.32 -10.26 7.27
C THR A 176 -2.47 -9.69 6.45
N ALA A 177 -3.41 -8.96 7.05
CA ALA A 177 -4.58 -8.43 6.33
C ALA A 177 -4.09 -7.64 5.10
N GLY A 178 -4.21 -8.29 3.94
CA GLY A 178 -3.44 -7.98 2.76
C GLY A 178 -3.96 -6.74 2.06
N ILE A 179 -3.58 -5.56 2.54
CA ILE A 179 -3.73 -4.34 1.75
C ILE A 179 -2.76 -4.47 0.56
N LYS A 180 -3.30 -4.84 -0.59
CA LYS A 180 -2.53 -4.87 -1.83
C LYS A 180 -2.35 -3.47 -2.38
N PHE A 181 -1.31 -2.78 -1.92
CA PHE A 181 -0.97 -1.45 -2.42
C PHE A 181 -0.72 -1.48 -3.94
N PRO A 182 -1.07 -0.42 -4.69
CA PRO A 182 -0.92 -0.41 -6.14
C PRO A 182 0.55 -0.52 -6.56
N ASP A 183 0.90 -1.60 -7.26
CA ASP A 183 2.15 -1.69 -8.03
C ASP A 183 1.97 -0.97 -9.37
N PHE A 184 2.60 0.19 -9.51
CA PHE A 184 2.62 0.92 -10.79
C PHE A 184 3.54 0.21 -11.78
N LYS A 185 2.95 -0.66 -12.60
CA LYS A 185 3.63 -1.36 -13.70
C LYS A 185 3.63 -0.58 -15.02
N SER A 186 3.03 0.61 -15.05
CA SER A 186 3.05 1.50 -16.21
C SER A 186 4.42 2.18 -16.32
N ALA A 187 5.02 2.13 -17.51
CA ALA A 187 6.26 2.87 -17.78
C ALA A 187 6.03 4.39 -17.58
N GLY A 188 6.95 5.04 -16.87
CA GLY A 188 6.90 6.48 -16.62
C GLY A 188 7.37 6.87 -15.21
N VAL A 189 7.45 8.18 -14.95
CA VAL A 189 7.78 8.74 -13.65
C VAL A 189 6.52 8.76 -12.78
N THR A 190 6.59 8.19 -11.56
CA THR A 190 5.51 8.23 -10.58
C THR A 190 5.98 8.86 -9.28
N LEU A 191 5.09 9.59 -8.61
CA LEU A 191 5.40 10.16 -7.30
C LEU A 191 5.34 9.06 -6.24
N ARG A 192 6.32 9.02 -5.34
CA ARG A 192 6.37 8.02 -4.27
C ARG A 192 5.13 8.05 -3.38
N SER A 193 4.56 9.23 -3.13
CA SER A 193 3.30 9.40 -2.39
C SER A 193 2.12 8.64 -2.99
N GLN A 194 2.15 8.33 -4.30
CA GLN A 194 1.10 7.53 -4.92
C GLN A 194 1.09 6.08 -4.41
N ARG A 195 2.23 5.54 -3.96
CA ARG A 195 2.34 4.21 -3.34
C ARG A 195 1.72 4.15 -1.94
N MET A 196 1.44 5.30 -1.33
CA MET A 196 0.75 5.39 -0.03
C MET A 196 -0.77 5.44 -0.17
N LYS A 197 -1.31 5.55 -1.38
CA LYS A 197 -2.77 5.58 -1.55
C LYS A 197 -3.36 4.21 -1.24
N LEU A 198 -4.33 4.19 -0.33
CA LEU A 198 -5.09 2.98 -0.03
C LEU A 198 -5.90 2.54 -1.26
N PRO A 199 -5.90 1.26 -1.61
CA PRO A 199 -6.74 0.75 -2.69
C PRO A 199 -8.23 0.86 -2.35
N SER A 200 -9.08 0.91 -3.37
CA SER A 200 -10.54 0.90 -3.20
C SER A 200 -11.08 -0.40 -2.57
N SER A 201 -10.27 -1.45 -2.49
CA SER A 201 -10.61 -2.69 -1.77
C SER A 201 -10.71 -2.47 -0.26
N VAL A 202 -10.04 -1.45 0.29
CA VAL A 202 -10.18 -1.04 1.69
C VAL A 202 -11.43 -0.17 1.81
N GLY A 203 -12.54 -0.76 2.27
CA GLY A 203 -13.82 -0.05 2.37
C GLY A 203 -13.76 1.18 3.29
N GLN A 204 -14.60 2.18 3.03
CA GLN A 204 -14.61 3.48 3.74
C GLN A 204 -14.65 3.37 5.28
N LYS A 205 -15.38 2.38 5.82
CA LYS A 205 -15.45 2.14 7.27
C LYS A 205 -14.08 1.77 7.85
N LYS A 206 -13.32 0.91 7.14
CA LYS A 206 -11.96 0.51 7.54
C LYS A 206 -11.00 1.68 7.42
N ILE A 207 -11.13 2.52 6.39
CA ILE A 207 -10.32 3.73 6.22
C ILE A 207 -10.50 4.65 7.43
N LYS A 208 -11.74 4.96 7.82
CA LYS A 208 -12.01 5.82 8.99
C LYS A 208 -11.48 5.22 10.30
N ALA A 209 -11.64 3.91 10.49
CA ALA A 209 -11.11 3.23 11.66
C ALA A 209 -9.57 3.30 11.71
N LEU A 210 -8.93 3.14 10.55
CA LEU A 210 -7.49 3.26 10.41
C LEU A 210 -6.98 4.67 10.69
N GLU A 211 -7.66 5.70 10.17
CA GLU A 211 -7.36 7.10 10.48
C GLU A 211 -7.45 7.38 11.98
N GLN A 212 -8.51 6.89 12.64
CA GLN A 212 -8.68 7.01 14.09
C GLN A 212 -7.55 6.31 14.87
N MET A 213 -7.20 5.07 14.49
CA MET A 213 -6.11 4.33 15.13
C MET A 213 -4.75 4.99 14.93
N LEU A 214 -4.49 5.59 13.75
CA LEU A 214 -3.27 6.36 13.51
C LEU A 214 -3.22 7.63 14.38
N MET A 215 -4.34 8.33 14.53
CA MET A 215 -4.44 9.48 15.44
C MET A 215 -4.19 9.08 16.90
N GLU A 216 -4.72 7.95 17.35
CA GLU A 216 -4.50 7.41 18.70
C GLU A 216 -3.02 7.06 18.96
N LEU A 217 -2.31 6.59 17.94
CA LEU A 217 -0.87 6.31 17.99
C LEU A 217 0.00 7.57 17.83
N GLY A 218 -0.59 8.74 17.58
CA GLY A 218 0.13 9.99 17.33
C GLY A 218 0.88 10.01 16.00
N VAL A 219 0.48 9.18 15.04
CA VAL A 219 1.09 9.09 13.71
C VAL A 219 0.36 10.04 12.76
N ASP A 220 1.11 10.89 12.05
CA ASP A 220 0.55 11.76 11.01
C ASP A 220 -0.11 10.92 9.90
N LEU A 221 -1.26 11.38 9.41
CA LEU A 221 -2.01 10.71 8.34
C LEU A 221 -1.31 10.88 6.97
N ASN A 222 -0.54 11.95 6.81
CA ASN A 222 0.14 12.29 5.55
C ASN A 222 1.64 12.53 5.76
N PRO A 223 2.40 11.54 6.23
CA PRO A 223 3.82 11.73 6.51
C PRO A 223 4.60 11.95 5.21
N MET A 224 5.79 12.56 5.33
CA MET A 224 6.65 12.85 4.18
C MET A 224 6.97 11.55 3.40
N PRO A 225 6.72 11.51 2.07
CA PRO A 225 6.84 10.27 1.30
C PRO A 225 8.30 9.97 0.91
N THR A 226 9.15 9.65 1.90
CA THR A 226 10.48 9.05 1.68
C THR A 226 10.34 7.54 1.42
N GLU A 227 11.36 6.87 0.88
CA GLU A 227 11.25 5.42 0.56
C GLU A 227 10.94 4.59 1.81
N GLU A 228 11.73 4.84 2.86
CA GLU A 228 11.61 4.17 4.15
C GLU A 228 10.26 4.46 4.83
N ILE A 229 9.84 5.73 4.88
CA ILE A 229 8.56 6.11 5.48
C ILE A 229 7.39 5.45 4.74
N VAL A 230 7.42 5.42 3.40
CA VAL A 230 6.34 4.81 2.61
C VAL A 230 6.22 3.32 2.90
N GLN A 231 7.35 2.62 3.01
CA GLN A 231 7.38 1.20 3.36
C GLN A 231 6.81 0.95 4.76
N MET A 232 7.37 1.61 5.78
CA MET A 232 6.96 1.44 7.18
C MET A 232 5.50 1.85 7.41
N PHE A 233 5.05 2.94 6.78
CA PHE A 233 3.69 3.43 6.92
C PHE A 233 2.67 2.50 6.22
N ASN A 234 3.03 1.88 5.10
CA ASN A 234 2.19 0.88 4.43
C ASN A 234 2.08 -0.41 5.24
N GLU A 235 3.18 -0.85 5.84
CA GLU A 235 3.24 -2.02 6.72
C GLU A 235 2.38 -1.80 7.97
N LEU A 236 2.60 -0.70 8.69
CA LEU A 236 1.78 -0.31 9.84
C LEU A 236 0.29 -0.29 9.50
N ARG A 237 -0.09 0.29 8.35
CA ARG A 237 -1.50 0.35 7.94
C ARG A 237 -2.10 -1.03 7.66
N SER A 238 -1.31 -1.96 7.13
CA SER A 238 -1.74 -3.36 6.95
C SER A 238 -1.99 -4.03 8.29
N ASP A 239 -1.10 -3.82 9.26
CA ASP A 239 -1.24 -4.34 10.62
C ASP A 239 -2.44 -3.75 11.36
N LEU A 240 -2.70 -2.44 11.20
CA LEU A 240 -3.87 -1.79 11.81
C LEU A 240 -5.19 -2.32 11.20
N VAL A 241 -5.23 -2.59 9.89
CA VAL A 241 -6.40 -3.23 9.28
C VAL A 241 -6.60 -4.65 9.81
N LEU A 242 -5.52 -5.42 9.97
CA LEU A 242 -5.60 -6.76 10.59
C LEU A 242 -6.14 -6.67 12.01
N LEU A 243 -5.62 -5.75 12.82
CA LEU A 243 -6.07 -5.54 14.19
C LEU A 243 -7.56 -5.16 14.23
N TYR A 244 -8.03 -4.31 13.32
CA TYR A 244 -9.45 -3.97 13.20
C TYR A 244 -10.32 -5.20 12.88
N GLU A 245 -9.89 -6.06 11.96
CA GLU A 245 -10.60 -7.29 11.61
C GLU A 245 -10.63 -8.28 12.77
N LEU A 246 -9.52 -8.44 13.49
CA LEU A 246 -9.43 -9.29 14.67
C LEU A 246 -10.33 -8.79 15.80
N LYS A 247 -10.37 -7.47 16.05
CA LYS A 247 -11.31 -6.87 17.02
C LYS A 247 -12.76 -7.17 16.66
N GLN A 248 -13.11 -7.11 15.37
CA GLN A 248 -14.46 -7.40 14.91
C GLN A 248 -14.80 -8.90 15.04
N ALA A 249 -13.86 -9.79 14.71
CA ALA A 249 -14.03 -11.23 14.87
C ALA A 249 -14.20 -11.61 16.35
N PHE A 250 -13.37 -11.04 17.24
CA PHE A 250 -13.46 -11.24 18.67
C PHE A 250 -14.82 -10.80 19.23
N ALA A 251 -15.28 -9.59 18.90
CA ALA A 251 -16.59 -9.09 19.34
C ALA A 251 -17.75 -9.99 18.88
N ASN A 252 -17.67 -10.57 17.68
CA ASN A 252 -18.66 -11.53 17.21
C ASN A 252 -18.64 -12.82 18.04
N CYS A 253 -17.45 -13.36 18.32
CA CYS A 253 -17.31 -14.55 19.17
C CYS A 253 -17.85 -14.29 20.59
N GLU A 254 -17.59 -13.12 21.17
CA GLU A 254 -18.14 -12.74 22.48
C GLU A 254 -19.66 -12.68 22.46
N TYR A 255 -20.24 -12.08 21.42
CA TYR A 255 -21.70 -12.01 21.25
C TYR A 255 -22.33 -13.40 21.12
N GLU A 256 -21.74 -14.29 20.31
CA GLU A 256 -22.22 -15.67 20.18
C GLU A 256 -22.16 -16.43 21.51
N LEU A 257 -21.09 -16.24 22.27
CA LEU A 257 -20.92 -16.85 23.58
C LEU A 257 -21.95 -16.35 24.59
N GLN A 258 -22.22 -15.04 24.63
CA GLN A 258 -23.27 -14.45 25.47
C GLN A 258 -24.66 -14.98 25.09
N MET A 259 -24.96 -15.04 23.79
CA MET A 259 -26.22 -15.60 23.29
C MET A 259 -26.37 -17.07 23.69
N LEU A 260 -25.29 -17.86 23.60
CA LEU A 260 -25.31 -19.27 23.97
C LEU A 260 -25.51 -19.49 25.47
N ARG A 261 -24.87 -18.65 26.31
CA ARG A 261 -25.10 -18.63 27.77
C ARG A 261 -26.57 -18.36 28.10
N HIS A 262 -27.18 -17.33 27.50
CA HIS A 262 -28.59 -17.02 27.73
C HIS A 262 -29.52 -18.17 27.30
N ARG A 263 -29.23 -18.82 26.17
CA ARG A 263 -30.00 -20.02 25.72
C ARG A 263 -29.86 -21.18 26.70
N TYR A 264 -28.65 -21.42 27.21
CA TYR A 264 -28.40 -22.47 28.20
C TYR A 264 -29.18 -22.20 29.50
N GLU A 265 -29.14 -20.98 30.01
CA GLU A 265 -29.89 -20.59 31.22
C GLU A 265 -31.40 -20.75 31.04
N ALA A 266 -31.95 -20.39 29.88
CA ALA A 266 -33.37 -20.56 29.58
C ALA A 266 -33.78 -22.04 29.56
N LEU A 267 -32.97 -22.91 28.96
CA LEU A 267 -33.22 -24.37 28.93
C LEU A 267 -33.07 -25.01 30.32
N ALA A 268 -32.08 -24.58 31.12
CA ALA A 268 -31.90 -25.05 32.49
C ALA A 268 -33.09 -24.70 33.39
N LYS A 269 -33.66 -23.50 33.23
CA LYS A 269 -34.90 -23.08 33.92
C LYS A 269 -36.13 -23.89 33.48
N ALA A 270 -36.22 -24.23 32.19
CA ALA A 270 -37.32 -25.05 31.67
C ALA A 270 -37.27 -26.52 32.12
N GLY A 271 -36.07 -27.07 32.40
CA GLY A 271 -35.88 -28.43 32.89
C GLY A 271 -36.18 -28.65 34.38
N SER A 272 -36.42 -27.58 35.15
CA SER A 272 -36.59 -27.63 36.61
C SER A 272 -38.05 -27.77 37.07
N ILE A 273 -39.03 -27.94 36.17
CA ILE A 273 -40.46 -27.98 36.53
C ILE A 273 -41.09 -29.31 36.07
N GLY A 274 -41.21 -30.27 37.00
CA GLY A 274 -42.04 -31.48 36.88
C GLY A 274 -41.98 -32.39 38.13
N PRO A 275 -43.11 -32.82 38.77
CA PRO A 275 -43.17 -33.18 40.19
C PRO A 275 -43.36 -34.68 40.51
N LEU A 276 -43.13 -35.12 41.76
CA LEU A 276 -44.10 -35.81 42.63
C LEU A 276 -43.51 -36.25 43.99
N SER A 277 -44.35 -36.10 45.01
CA SER A 277 -44.18 -36.35 46.43
C SER A 277 -44.19 -37.83 46.84
N ALA A 278 -43.61 -38.15 48.00
CA ALA A 278 -44.06 -39.24 48.87
C ALA A 278 -43.80 -38.87 50.34
N GLU A 279 -44.87 -38.82 51.13
CA GLU A 279 -44.92 -38.51 52.57
C GLU A 279 -44.36 -39.64 53.46
N GLY A 280 -43.97 -39.27 54.70
CA GLY A 280 -43.67 -40.23 55.77
C GLY A 280 -43.24 -39.62 57.12
N ALA A 281 -44.22 -39.11 57.88
CA ALA A 281 -44.40 -39.13 59.35
C ALA A 281 -43.30 -38.71 60.38
N HIS A 282 -43.67 -37.66 61.14
CA HIS A 282 -43.53 -37.41 62.61
C HIS A 282 -42.18 -36.97 63.27
N PRO A 283 -42.21 -36.26 64.43
CA PRO A 283 -41.42 -35.06 64.67
C PRO A 283 -40.54 -35.12 65.96
N ASP A 284 -39.53 -34.28 66.04
CA ASP A 284 -39.17 -33.43 67.21
C ASP A 284 -37.78 -32.80 67.02
N GLY A 285 -37.59 -31.60 67.59
CA GLY A 285 -36.24 -31.09 67.92
C GLY A 285 -35.74 -29.83 67.19
N GLN A 286 -36.37 -28.69 67.47
CA GLN A 286 -35.82 -27.37 67.86
C GLN A 286 -34.43 -26.85 67.36
N ALA A 287 -34.44 -25.52 67.10
CA ALA A 287 -33.37 -24.52 66.93
C ALA A 287 -32.78 -24.38 65.52
N GLY A 288 -32.66 -23.21 64.88
CA GLY A 288 -32.93 -21.81 65.25
C GLY A 288 -32.08 -20.87 64.36
N LEU A 289 -32.64 -19.70 64.02
CA LEU A 289 -31.99 -18.47 63.47
C LEU A 289 -31.46 -18.58 62.02
N GLY A 290 -31.61 -17.61 61.11
CA GLY A 290 -32.11 -16.24 61.15
C GLY A 290 -32.11 -15.65 59.73
N ILE A 291 -32.92 -14.61 59.58
CA ILE A 291 -33.40 -13.89 58.38
C ILE A 291 -32.29 -13.17 57.59
N GLU A 292 -32.42 -13.08 56.25
CA GLU A 292 -32.45 -11.83 55.46
C GLU A 292 -32.89 -12.11 54.00
N GLU A 293 -33.88 -11.38 53.47
CA GLU A 293 -33.66 -10.50 52.32
C GLU A 293 -34.88 -9.69 51.86
N SER A 294 -34.56 -8.49 51.40
CA SER A 294 -35.40 -7.44 50.81
C SER A 294 -36.03 -7.82 49.48
N LYS A 295 -37.22 -7.27 49.25
CA LYS A 295 -38.05 -7.46 48.05
C LYS A 295 -37.78 -6.33 47.03
N GLY A 296 -37.25 -6.69 45.87
CA GLY A 296 -37.21 -5.84 44.67
C GLY A 296 -38.21 -6.37 43.63
N ASP A 297 -39.05 -5.48 43.12
CA ASP A 297 -40.16 -5.72 42.19
C ASP A 297 -39.64 -5.79 40.74
N ALA A 298 -39.94 -6.88 40.01
CA ALA A 298 -39.58 -7.10 38.62
C ALA A 298 -40.85 -7.33 37.79
N LYS A 299 -41.08 -6.47 36.79
CA LYS A 299 -42.15 -6.64 35.80
C LYS A 299 -41.68 -7.51 34.65
N ASP A 300 -42.35 -8.64 34.48
CA ASP A 300 -42.26 -9.58 33.37
C ASP A 300 -42.59 -8.95 32.01
N GLN A 301 -41.78 -9.26 31.00
CA GLN A 301 -42.22 -9.30 29.60
C GLN A 301 -41.77 -10.62 28.97
N ILE A 302 -42.76 -11.45 28.68
CA ILE A 302 -42.69 -12.73 27.98
C ILE A 302 -42.39 -12.47 26.51
N ILE A 303 -41.36 -13.10 25.94
CA ILE A 303 -41.09 -13.11 24.50
C ILE A 303 -41.30 -14.54 23.97
N ASP A 304 -42.28 -14.63 23.07
CA ASP A 304 -42.72 -15.82 22.34
C ASP A 304 -41.66 -16.27 21.31
N VAL A 305 -41.37 -17.57 21.28
CA VAL A 305 -40.34 -18.21 20.43
C VAL A 305 -41.03 -19.13 19.44
N VAL A 306 -41.18 -18.68 18.19
CA VAL A 306 -41.44 -19.57 17.05
C VAL A 306 -40.73 -19.06 15.79
N GLY A 307 -39.90 -19.91 15.19
CA GLY A 307 -39.58 -19.84 13.76
C GLY A 307 -38.14 -19.46 13.41
N ALA A 308 -37.28 -20.47 13.29
CA ALA A 308 -36.09 -20.36 12.47
C ALA A 308 -36.49 -20.25 10.98
N PRO A 309 -36.02 -19.25 10.20
CA PRO A 309 -36.15 -19.29 8.76
C PRO A 309 -34.90 -19.96 8.16
N LEU A 310 -35.15 -21.09 7.49
CA LEU A 310 -34.28 -21.67 6.49
C LEU A 310 -33.99 -20.64 5.39
N THR A 311 -32.74 -20.61 4.92
CA THR A 311 -32.30 -19.83 3.77
C THR A 311 -33.04 -20.25 2.48
N PRO A 312 -33.54 -19.30 1.68
CA PRO A 312 -33.88 -19.56 0.29
C PRO A 312 -32.95 -18.76 -0.63
N ASN A 313 -31.99 -19.47 -1.23
CA ASN A 313 -31.24 -19.00 -2.38
C ASN A 313 -31.97 -19.51 -3.64
N SER A 314 -32.77 -18.67 -4.32
CA SER A 314 -33.11 -18.88 -5.74
C SER A 314 -33.82 -17.66 -6.36
N VAL A 315 -33.19 -17.12 -7.40
CA VAL A 315 -33.80 -16.53 -8.61
C VAL A 315 -34.70 -15.29 -8.42
N ARG A 316 -34.15 -14.12 -8.79
CA ARG A 316 -34.94 -13.07 -9.45
C ARG A 316 -34.23 -12.58 -10.72
N ARG A 317 -34.66 -13.19 -11.83
CA ARG A 317 -34.55 -12.67 -13.20
C ARG A 317 -35.36 -11.37 -13.24
N LYS A 318 -34.71 -10.20 -13.40
CA LYS A 318 -35.41 -8.94 -13.63
C LYS A 318 -35.22 -8.53 -15.09
N VAL A 319 -36.33 -8.58 -15.82
CA VAL A 319 -36.55 -8.01 -17.14
C VAL A 319 -36.70 -6.49 -17.00
N GLY A 320 -36.14 -5.75 -17.94
CA GLY A 320 -36.27 -4.31 -18.14
C GLY A 320 -35.11 -3.88 -19.05
N GLY A 321 -35.31 -3.63 -20.34
CA GLY A 321 -36.31 -2.75 -20.93
C GLY A 321 -35.56 -1.52 -21.41
N ALA A 322 -35.08 -1.57 -22.66
CA ALA A 322 -34.39 -0.49 -23.34
C ALA A 322 -35.40 0.26 -24.20
N GLU A 323 -35.46 1.60 -24.05
CA GLU A 323 -35.75 2.58 -25.12
C GLU A 323 -35.52 3.99 -24.52
N GLN A 324 -34.40 4.61 -24.88
CA GLN A 324 -34.23 5.58 -25.98
C GLN A 324 -34.81 6.97 -25.65
N GLY A 325 -33.91 7.84 -25.18
CA GLY A 325 -34.07 9.29 -25.27
C GLY A 325 -33.62 9.76 -26.65
N ALA A 326 -34.55 10.33 -27.41
CA ALA A 326 -34.26 11.15 -28.57
C ALA A 326 -33.91 12.57 -28.12
N LEU A 327 -32.87 13.20 -28.71
CA LEU A 327 -32.81 14.64 -29.01
C LEU A 327 -31.53 14.98 -29.80
N ARG A 328 -31.76 15.33 -31.08
CA ARG A 328 -31.21 16.46 -31.85
C ARG A 328 -29.70 16.58 -32.15
N SER A 329 -29.43 16.51 -33.45
CA SER A 329 -28.33 17.19 -34.17
C SER A 329 -28.49 18.71 -34.17
N PRO A 330 -27.39 19.43 -34.45
CA PRO A 330 -27.44 20.34 -35.59
C PRO A 330 -26.23 20.20 -36.51
N THR A 331 -26.55 20.18 -37.80
CA THR A 331 -25.67 20.38 -38.95
C THR A 331 -25.27 21.85 -39.02
N GLN A 332 -24.00 22.14 -39.26
CA GLN A 332 -23.53 23.46 -39.69
C GLN A 332 -22.46 23.27 -40.75
N MET A 333 -22.71 23.79 -41.95
CA MET A 333 -21.76 24.21 -43.00
C MET A 333 -22.55 25.15 -43.94
N PRO A 334 -21.89 26.05 -44.70
CA PRO A 334 -20.46 26.34 -44.76
C PRO A 334 -20.02 27.59 -44.00
#